data_AF-A0A2I0X040-F1
#
_entry.id   AF-A0A2I0X040-F1
#
_cell.length_a   1.000
_cell.length_b   1.000
_cell.length_c   1.000
_cell.angle_alpha   90.00
_cell.angle_beta   90.00
_cell.angle_gamma   90.00
#
_symmetry.space_group_name_H-M   'P 1'
#
loop_
_entity.id
_entity.type
_entity.pdbx_description
1 polymer ?
#
loop_
_entity_poly.entity_id
_entity_poly.type
_entity_poly.pdbx_seq_one_letter_code
_entity_poly.pdbx_strand_id
1 'polypeptide(L)' 'MPSMSNFMAYGGGPRLCAGTELAKLEMAVFLHHLVLKFRWELDEPDCAFAFPFLDFPKGLPIKIQAITS' A
#
# COMPACT_ATOMS: atom_id res chain seq x y z
N MET A 1 -27.56 -11.17 -8.33
CA MET A 1 -26.98 -12.01 -7.25
C MET A 1 -26.07 -11.12 -6.42
N PRO A 2 -26.23 -11.00 -5.09
CA PRO A 2 -25.24 -10.27 -4.32
C PRO A 2 -24.03 -11.19 -4.14
N SER A 3 -22.88 -10.80 -4.70
CA SER A 3 -21.60 -11.36 -4.28
C SER A 3 -21.37 -10.92 -2.84
N MET A 4 -21.34 -11.85 -1.89
CA MET A 4 -20.90 -11.59 -0.51
C MET A 4 -19.39 -11.40 -0.48
N SER A 5 -18.91 -10.29 -1.03
CA SER A 5 -17.54 -9.82 -0.80
C SER A 5 -17.53 -9.03 0.50
N ASN A 6 -17.02 -9.63 1.58
CA ASN A 6 -16.85 -8.95 2.87
C ASN A 6 -15.75 -7.87 2.85
N PHE A 7 -15.10 -7.64 1.71
CA PHE A 7 -14.01 -6.70 1.53
C PHE A 7 -14.48 -5.47 0.73
N MET A 8 -14.54 -4.30 1.38
CA MET A 8 -15.04 -3.05 0.80
C MET A 8 -14.04 -1.89 0.95
N ALA A 9 -12.74 -2.15 0.78
CA ALA A 9 -11.68 -1.15 0.96
C ALA A 9 -11.81 0.06 0.01
N TYR A 10 -12.51 -0.10 -1.12
CA TYR A 10 -12.74 0.96 -2.12
C TYR A 10 -14.18 1.47 -2.14
N GLY A 11 -14.99 1.11 -1.13
CA GLY A 11 -16.42 1.41 -1.06
C GLY A 11 -17.27 0.43 -1.87
N GLY A 12 -18.45 0.88 -2.33
CA GLY A 12 -19.41 0.08 -3.08
C GLY A 12 -20.57 0.89 -3.66
N GLY A 13 -21.41 0.24 -4.47
CA GLY A 13 -22.56 0.89 -5.12
C GLY A 13 -22.15 1.95 -6.15
N PRO A 14 -23.00 2.97 -6.39
CA PRO A 14 -22.73 4.04 -7.38
C PRO A 14 -21.51 4.92 -7.06
N ARG A 15 -20.95 4.81 -5.85
CA ARG A 15 -19.79 5.56 -5.37
C ARG A 15 -18.58 4.67 -5.12
N LEU A 16 -18.56 3.46 -5.69
CA LEU A 16 -17.33 2.66 -5.77
C LEU A 16 -16.21 3.51 -6.37
N CYS A 17 -15.01 3.46 -5.78
CA CYS A 17 -13.89 4.24 -6.25
C CYS A 17 -13.63 4.00 -7.75
N ALA A 18 -13.77 5.03 -8.57
CA ALA A 18 -13.51 4.94 -10.00
C ALA A 18 -12.02 4.63 -10.30
N GLY A 19 -11.13 4.87 -9.33
CA GLY A 19 -9.70 4.60 -9.41
C GLY A 19 -9.27 3.23 -8.90
N THR A 20 -10.18 2.30 -8.55
CA THR A 20 -9.79 1.01 -7.95
C THR A 20 -8.78 0.23 -8.77
N GLU A 21 -8.98 0.11 -10.09
CA GLU A 21 -8.07 -0.65 -10.94
C GLU A 21 -6.73 0.08 -11.15
N LEU A 22 -6.75 1.42 -11.22
CA LEU A 22 -5.52 2.22 -11.28
C LEU A 22 -4.70 2.07 -9.99
N ALA A 23 -5.33 2.21 -8.82
CA ALA A 23 -4.66 2.08 -7.53
C ALA A 23 -4.01 0.70 -7.37
N LYS A 24 -4.70 -0.38 -7.78
CA LYS A 24 -4.11 -1.73 -7.79
C LYS A 24 -2.91 -1.84 -8.72
N LEU A 25 -3.00 -1.26 -9.92
CA LEU A 25 -1.91 -1.28 -10.90
C LEU A 25 -0.69 -0.51 -10.39
N GLU A 26 -0.87 0.69 -9.85
CA GLU A 26 0.20 1.52 -9.30
C GLU A 26 0.93 0.78 -8.16
N MET A 27 0.18 0.20 -7.22
CA MET A 27 0.74 -0.62 -6.14
C MET A 27 1.50 -1.84 -6.69
N ALA A 28 0.93 -2.55 -7.66
CA ALA A 28 1.57 -3.74 -8.22
C ALA A 28 2.88 -3.42 -8.95
N VAL A 29 2.91 -2.35 -9.76
CA VAL A 29 4.12 -1.91 -10.48
C VAL A 29 5.19 -1.43 -9.51
N PHE A 30 4.81 -0.66 -8.49
CA PHE A 30 5.74 -0.21 -7.45
C PHE A 30 6.36 -1.40 -6.71
N LEU A 31 5.53 -2.33 -6.23
CA LEU A 31 6.00 -3.52 -5.49
C LEU A 31 6.87 -4.41 -6.38
N HIS A 32 6.49 -4.62 -7.65
CA HIS A 32 7.28 -5.40 -8.60
C HIS A 32 8.72 -4.90 -8.70
N HIS A 33 8.91 -3.59 -8.87
CA HIS A 33 10.26 -3.02 -8.96
C HIS A 33 10.95 -2.95 -7.60
N LEU A 34 10.23 -2.68 -6.52
CA LEU A 34 10.79 -2.64 -5.17
C LEU A 34 11.41 -3.98 -4.80
N VAL A 35 10.67 -5.10 -4.94
CA VAL A 35 11.13 -6.43 -4.51
C VAL A 35 12.22 -7.03 -5.40
N LEU A 36 12.25 -6.65 -6.68
CA LEU A 36 13.28 -7.13 -7.60
C LEU A 36 14.60 -6.39 -7.46
N LYS A 37 14.57 -5.11 -7.06
CA LYS A 37 15.76 -4.26 -7.03
C LYS A 37 16.31 -4.00 -5.64
N PHE A 38 15.51 -4.15 -4.58
CA PHE A 38 15.90 -3.74 -3.24
C PHE A 38 15.51 -4.75 -2.17
N ARG A 39 16.40 -4.90 -1.18
CA ARG A 39 16.04 -5.34 0.17
C ARG A 39 15.79 -4.10 1.02
N TRP A 40 14.84 -4.18 1.94
CA TRP A 40 14.55 -3.06 2.84
C TRP A 40 14.24 -3.55 4.25
N GLU A 41 14.50 -2.67 5.21
CA GLU A 41 14.16 -2.84 6.62
C GLU A 41 13.74 -1.48 7.20
N LEU A 42 13.03 -1.50 8.33
CA LEU A 42 12.72 -0.29 9.08
C LEU A 42 14.00 0.26 9.72
N ASP A 43 14.25 1.55 9.57
CA ASP A 43 15.35 2.21 10.26
C ASP A 43 15.06 2.32 11.77
N GLU A 44 13.80 2.57 12.10
CA GLU A 44 13.29 2.56 13.47
C GLU A 44 11.84 2.06 13.53
N PRO A 45 11.36 1.59 14.70
CA PRO A 45 9.98 1.18 14.86
C PRO A 45 9.03 2.35 14.60
N ASP A 46 8.09 2.11 13.70
CA ASP A 46 6.98 3.00 13.39
C ASP A 46 5.73 2.15 13.08
N CYS A 47 4.54 2.72 13.26
CA CYS A 47 3.29 2.02 12.99
C CYS A 47 2.25 2.97 12.42
N ALA A 48 1.42 2.45 11.52
CA ALA A 48 0.34 3.23 10.94
C ALA A 48 -0.68 3.57 12.02
N PHE A 49 -1.02 4.85 12.15
CA PHE A 49 -2.01 5.38 13.07
C PHE A 49 -3.09 6.12 12.28
N ALA A 50 -4.34 6.05 12.75
CA ALA A 50 -5.48 6.67 12.06
C ALA A 50 -6.13 7.74 12.94
N PHE A 51 -5.84 9.03 12.71
CA PHE A 51 -6.62 10.15 13.27
C PHE A 51 -6.20 11.51 12.67
N PRO A 52 -7.08 12.25 11.95
CA PRO A 52 -8.31 11.81 11.28
C PRO A 52 -8.03 11.02 9.98
N PHE A 53 -6.77 10.99 9.53
CA PHE A 53 -6.30 10.24 8.36
C PHE A 53 -5.29 9.17 8.80
N LEU A 54 -5.03 8.20 7.91
CA LEU A 54 -3.96 7.21 8.11
C LEU A 54 -2.62 7.88 7.88
N ASP A 55 -1.72 7.79 8.84
CA ASP A 55 -0.36 8.32 8.73
C ASP A 55 0.64 7.47 9.54
N PHE A 56 1.92 7.67 9.28
CA PHE A 56 3.02 7.12 10.06
C PHE A 56 3.61 8.26 10.90
N PRO A 57 3.49 8.24 12.24
CA PRO A 57 3.97 9.33 13.10
C PRO A 57 5.43 9.73 12.90
N LYS A 58 6.27 8.82 12.40
CA LYS A 58 7.69 9.10 12.11
C LYS A 58 8.00 9.11 10.61
N GLY A 59 6.99 9.01 9.75
CA GLY A 59 7.14 9.03 8.29
C GLY A 59 7.63 7.72 7.67
N LEU A 60 7.59 6.59 8.40
CA LEU A 60 8.02 5.27 7.93
C LEU A 60 9.46 5.26 7.37
N PRO A 61 10.48 5.62 8.17
CA PRO A 61 11.85 5.63 7.71
C PRO A 61 12.33 4.21 7.40
N ILE A 62 12.82 4.00 6.18
CA ILE A 62 13.34 2.72 5.69
C ILE A 62 14.79 2.83 5.21
N LYS A 63 15.56 1.77 5.43
CA LYS A 63 16.86 1.58 4.78
C LYS A 63 16.68 0.67 3.57
N ILE A 64 17.30 1.04 2.45
CA ILE A 64 17.28 0.24 1.22
C ILE A 64 18.69 -0.24 0.87
N GLN A 65 18.78 -1.47 0.39
CA GLN A 65 20.00 -2.06 -0.15
C GLN A 65 19.71 -2.62 -1.53
N ALA A 66 20.45 -2.17 -2.55
CA ALA A 66 20.29 -2.66 -3.90
C ALA A 66 20.66 -4.16 -3.97
N ILE A 67 19.82 -4.94 -4.65
CA ILE A 67 20.12 -6.33 -4.97
C ILE A 67 21.03 -6.31 -6.19
N THR A 68 22.34 -6.40 -5.97
CA THR A 68 23.30 -6.67 -7.04
C THR A 68 23.15 -8.14 -7.40
N SER A 69 22.72 -8.42 -8.64
CA SER A 69 22.71 -9.77 -9.19
C SER A 69 24.12 -10.27 -9.50
#